data_AF-A0A8T2SV83-F1
#
_entry.id   AF-A0A8T2SV83-F1
#
_cell.length_a   1.000
_cell.length_b   1.000
_cell.length_c   1.000
_cell.angle_alpha   90.00
_cell.angle_beta   90.00
_cell.angle_gamma   90.00
#
_symmetry.space_group_name_H-M   'P 1'
#
loop_
_entity.id
_entity.type
_entity.pdbx_description
1 polymer ?
#
loop_
_entity_poly.entity_id
_entity_poly.type
_entity_poly.pdbx_seq_one_letter_code
_entity_poly.pdbx_strand_id
1 'polypeptide(L)'
;MKAHHEEKSNFSEHFINWLKIGEHTCKQVKEVHSSKSFEEQCTVCEKECVNLSMQNLLTYPFVKEAVAAKKLSIHAGYYDMHSCAFDHWILDFNYTESRNYH
;
A
#
# COMPACT_ATOMS: atom_id res chain seq x y z
N MET A 1 -31.46 10.52 -28.76
CA MET A 1 -31.11 11.02 -27.41
C MET A 1 -29.65 10.68 -27.17
N LYS A 2 -28.83 11.69 -26.83
CA LYS A 2 -27.36 11.67 -26.95
C LYS A 2 -26.68 10.80 -25.88
N ALA A 3 -25.68 10.05 -26.35
CA ALA A 3 -24.49 9.47 -25.73
C ALA A 3 -24.32 9.58 -24.20
N HIS A 4 -24.24 8.42 -23.56
CA HIS A 4 -23.52 8.23 -22.29
C HIS A 4 -22.04 8.59 -22.53
N HIS A 5 -21.59 9.71 -21.96
CA HIS A 5 -20.20 10.09 -21.93
C HIS A 5 -19.55 9.30 -20.79
N GLU A 6 -18.91 8.19 -21.14
CA GLU A 6 -18.01 7.48 -20.24
C GLU A 6 -16.72 8.31 -20.21
N GLU A 7 -16.54 9.15 -19.19
CA GLU A 7 -15.29 9.87 -18.98
C GLU A 7 -14.19 8.84 -18.71
N LYS A 8 -13.46 8.47 -19.78
CA LYS A 8 -12.20 7.75 -19.64
C LYS A 8 -11.27 8.62 -18.84
N SER A 9 -11.05 8.25 -17.58
CA SER A 9 -10.09 8.93 -16.74
C SER A 9 -8.73 8.96 -17.42
N ASN A 10 -8.23 10.15 -17.71
CA ASN A 10 -7.01 10.38 -18.46
C ASN A 10 -5.79 10.32 -17.53
N PHE A 11 -5.69 9.25 -16.74
CA PHE A 11 -4.52 9.01 -15.91
C PHE A 11 -3.35 8.51 -16.76
N SER A 12 -2.14 8.95 -16.45
CA SER A 12 -0.94 8.44 -17.13
C SER A 12 -0.82 6.92 -16.95
N GLU A 13 -0.23 6.24 -17.93
CA GLU A 13 0.02 4.79 -17.84
C GLU A 13 0.89 4.43 -16.63
N HIS A 14 1.81 5.31 -16.23
CA HIS A 14 2.58 5.17 -15.01
C HIS A 14 1.72 5.20 -13.74
N PHE A 15 0.75 6.13 -13.67
CA PHE A 15 -0.18 6.20 -12.55
C PHE A 15 -1.10 4.98 -12.51
N ILE A 16 -1.61 4.53 -13.66
CA ILE A 16 -2.43 3.33 -13.75
C ILE A 16 -1.64 2.08 -13.33
N ASN A 17 -0.40 1.93 -13.80
CA ASN A 17 0.44 0.81 -13.41
C ASN A 17 0.80 0.86 -11.93
N TRP A 18 0.98 2.05 -11.37
CA TRP A 18 1.17 2.23 -9.92
C TRP A 18 -0.09 1.83 -9.13
N LEU A 19 -1.30 2.22 -9.58
CA LEU A 19 -2.56 1.79 -8.97
C LEU A 19 -2.80 0.27 -9.08
N LYS A 20 -2.43 -0.35 -10.20
CA LYS A 20 -2.55 -1.80 -10.40
C LYS A 20 -1.73 -2.60 -9.39
N ILE A 21 -0.62 -2.06 -8.90
CA ILE A 21 0.19 -2.72 -7.87
C ILE A 21 -0.64 -2.85 -6.57
N GLY A 22 -1.40 -1.82 -6.19
CA GLY A 22 -2.30 -1.88 -5.03
C GLY A 22 -3.57 -2.72 -5.26
N GLU A 23 -4.02 -2.90 -6.51
CA GLU A 23 -5.25 -3.62 -6.83
C GLU A 23 -5.23 -5.07 -6.32
N HIS A 24 -4.11 -5.78 -6.51
CA HIS A 24 -3.94 -7.14 -6.02
C HIS A 24 -4.09 -7.19 -4.49
N THR A 25 -3.43 -6.27 -3.78
CA THR A 25 -3.48 -6.18 -2.33
C THR A 25 -4.88 -5.88 -1.81
N CYS A 26 -5.62 -4.96 -2.43
CA CYS A 26 -7.01 -4.71 -2.03
C CYS A 26 -7.92 -5.92 -2.26
N LYS A 27 -7.71 -6.72 -3.32
CA LYS A 27 -8.44 -7.97 -3.52
C LYS A 27 -8.16 -8.97 -2.41
N GLN A 28 -6.89 -9.16 -2.04
CA GLN A 28 -6.50 -10.03 -0.93
C GLN A 28 -7.08 -9.57 0.41
N VAL A 29 -7.04 -8.26 0.70
CA VAL A 29 -7.64 -7.69 1.90
C VAL A 29 -9.13 -7.98 1.96
N LYS A 30 -9.85 -7.81 0.85
CA LYS A 30 -11.28 -8.09 0.76
C LYS A 30 -11.61 -9.56 1.02
N GLU A 31 -10.77 -10.48 0.55
CA GLU A 31 -10.94 -11.92 0.78
C GLU A 31 -10.67 -12.29 2.25
N VAL A 32 -9.51 -11.88 2.78
CA VAL A 32 -9.07 -12.19 4.15
C VAL A 32 -9.97 -11.52 5.20
N HIS A 33 -10.44 -10.31 4.93
CA HIS A 33 -11.28 -9.52 5.83
C HIS A 33 -12.75 -9.44 5.38
N SER A 34 -13.23 -10.48 4.68
CA SER A 34 -14.60 -10.52 4.15
C SER A 34 -15.71 -10.36 5.21
N SER A 35 -15.41 -10.66 6.48
CA SER A 35 -16.32 -10.47 7.61
C SER A 35 -16.37 -9.04 8.17
N LYS A 36 -15.42 -8.16 7.80
CA LYS A 36 -15.37 -6.75 8.21
C LYS A 36 -16.28 -5.89 7.34
N SER A 37 -16.68 -4.74 7.87
CA SER A 37 -17.38 -3.73 7.06
C SER A 37 -16.51 -3.23 5.90
N PHE A 38 -17.15 -2.67 4.88
CA PHE A 38 -16.43 -2.11 3.73
C PHE A 38 -15.44 -1.01 4.15
N GLU A 39 -15.83 -0.14 5.08
CA GLU A 39 -14.98 0.94 5.59
C GLU A 39 -13.74 0.39 6.30
N GLU A 40 -13.91 -0.61 7.17
CA GLU A 40 -12.77 -1.29 7.80
C GLU A 40 -11.86 -1.98 6.77
N GLN A 41 -12.43 -2.59 5.73
CA GLN A 41 -11.64 -3.19 4.64
C GLN A 41 -10.85 -2.12 3.87
N CYS A 42 -11.43 -0.92 3.65
CA CYS A 42 -10.73 0.21 3.05
C CYS A 42 -9.55 0.65 3.92
N THR A 43 -9.76 0.87 5.23
CA THR A 43 -8.69 1.24 6.16
C THR A 43 -7.56 0.20 6.17
N VAL A 44 -7.90 -1.09 6.15
CA VAL A 44 -6.88 -2.15 6.04
C VAL A 44 -6.15 -2.09 4.70
N CYS A 45 -6.87 -1.91 3.57
CA CYS A 45 -6.20 -1.81 2.27
C CYS A 45 -5.30 -0.58 2.16
N GLU A 46 -5.71 0.57 2.72
CA GLU A 46 -4.89 1.77 2.75
C GLU A 46 -3.55 1.50 3.43
N LYS A 47 -3.57 0.88 4.62
CA LYS A 47 -2.36 0.51 5.36
C LYS A 47 -1.52 -0.55 4.62
N GLU A 48 -2.15 -1.56 4.00
CA GLU A 48 -1.42 -2.57 3.24
C GLU A 48 -0.84 -2.02 1.91
N CYS A 49 -1.48 -1.05 1.26
CA CYS A 49 -0.91 -0.35 0.11
C CYS A 49 0.33 0.47 0.49
N VAL A 50 0.35 1.04 1.71
CA VAL A 50 1.55 1.68 2.25
C VAL A 50 2.66 0.65 2.45
N ASN A 51 2.37 -0.49 3.08
CA ASN A 51 3.34 -1.58 3.29
C ASN A 51 3.92 -2.10 1.97
N LEU A 52 3.07 -2.32 0.97
CA LEU A 52 3.48 -2.72 -0.37
C LEU A 52 4.42 -1.69 -1.00
N SER A 53 4.11 -0.40 -0.86
CA SER A 53 4.97 0.66 -1.36
C SER A 53 6.35 0.65 -0.67
N MET A 54 6.39 0.38 0.64
CA MET A 54 7.66 0.23 1.36
C MET A 54 8.47 -0.98 0.84
N GLN A 55 7.82 -2.09 0.55
CA GLN A 55 8.47 -3.26 -0.04
C GLN A 55 8.98 -2.97 -1.45
N ASN A 56 8.21 -2.21 -2.25
CA ASN A 56 8.63 -1.78 -3.58
C ASN A 56 9.89 -0.91 -3.52
N LEU A 57 10.04 -0.06 -2.50
CA LEU A 57 11.29 0.71 -2.32
C LEU A 57 12.51 -0.21 -2.12
N LEU A 58 12.37 -1.39 -1.51
CA LEU A 58 13.45 -2.36 -1.38
C LEU A 58 13.79 -3.11 -2.68
N THR A 59 13.00 -2.96 -3.74
CA THR A 59 13.33 -3.53 -5.06
C THR A 59 14.41 -2.73 -5.78
N TYR A 60 14.64 -1.49 -5.36
CA TYR A 60 15.72 -0.65 -5.87
C TYR A 60 17.04 -1.01 -5.17
N PRO A 61 18.08 -1.48 -5.89
CA PRO A 61 19.31 -1.99 -5.28
C PRO A 61 19.98 -0.99 -4.33
N PHE A 62 20.10 0.28 -4.74
CA PHE A 62 20.72 1.33 -3.93
C PHE A 62 19.96 1.63 -2.63
N VAL A 63 18.62 1.53 -2.65
CA VAL A 63 17.80 1.70 -1.44
C VAL A 63 18.03 0.51 -0.51
N LYS A 64 17.94 -0.71 -1.05
CA LYS A 64 18.15 -1.95 -0.28
C LYS A 64 19.52 -1.98 0.39
N GLU A 65 20.58 -1.63 -0.36
CA GLU A 65 21.95 -1.57 0.16
C GLU A 65 22.11 -0.51 1.26
N ALA A 66 21.52 0.68 1.10
CA ALA A 66 21.59 1.73 2.10
C ALA A 66 20.83 1.37 3.39
N VAL A 67 19.67 0.71 3.26
CA VAL A 67 18.90 0.20 4.40
C VAL A 67 19.65 -0.91 5.13
N ALA A 68 20.20 -1.88 4.40
CA ALA A 68 21.01 -2.97 4.97
C ALA A 68 22.27 -2.43 5.70
N ALA A 69 22.89 -1.39 5.16
CA ALA A 69 24.02 -0.70 5.78
C ALA A 69 23.64 0.22 6.95
N LYS A 70 22.35 0.28 7.33
CA LYS A 70 21.81 1.19 8.37
C LYS A 70 22.10 2.67 8.10
N LYS A 71 22.23 3.04 6.83
CA LYS A 71 22.43 4.43 6.37
C LYS A 71 21.14 5.10 5.92
N LEU A 72 20.07 4.32 5.73
CA LEU A 72 18.75 4.78 5.32
C LEU A 72 17.68 4.02 6.11
N SER A 73 16.64 4.71 6.57
CA SER A 73 15.44 4.11 7.17
C SER A 73 14.22 4.43 6.30
N ILE A 74 13.29 3.47 6.20
CA ILE A 74 12.03 3.66 5.47
C ILE A 74 10.90 3.79 6.49
N HIS A 75 10.17 4.89 6.42
CA HIS A 75 9.07 5.22 7.32
C HIS A 75 7.75 5.17 6.55
N ALA A 76 6.70 4.72 7.21
CA ALA A 76 5.34 4.77 6.76
C ALA A 76 4.51 5.66 7.67
N GLY A 77 3.58 6.37 7.07
CA GLY A 77 2.61 7.20 7.76
C GLY A 77 1.21 6.95 7.21
N TYR A 78 0.24 6.84 8.10
CA TYR A 78 -1.18 6.78 7.77
C TYR A 78 -1.90 7.85 8.57
N TYR A 79 -2.55 8.77 7.87
CA TYR A 79 -3.31 9.85 8.49
C TYR A 79 -4.80 9.60 8.29
N ASP A 80 -5.54 9.39 9.38
CA ASP A 80 -6.99 9.34 9.35
C ASP A 80 -7.55 10.75 9.54
N MET A 81 -8.19 11.26 8.50
CA MET A 81 -8.78 12.60 8.48
C MET A 81 -10.02 12.73 9.37
N HIS A 82 -10.72 11.63 9.68
CA HIS A 82 -11.93 11.67 10.49
C HIS A 82 -11.60 11.80 11.97
N SER A 83 -10.63 11.02 12.44
CA SER A 83 -10.16 11.06 13.82
C SER A 83 -9.02 12.05 14.07
N CYS A 84 -8.45 12.64 13.01
CA CYS A 84 -7.23 13.45 13.05
C CYS A 84 -6.06 12.69 13.70
N ALA A 85 -6.02 11.36 13.53
CA ALA A 85 -4.97 10.51 14.08
C ALA A 85 -3.90 10.21 13.03
N PHE A 86 -2.65 10.08 13.48
CA PHE A 86 -1.52 9.71 12.64
C PHE A 86 -0.84 8.46 13.18
N ASP A 87 -0.93 7.38 12.42
CA ASP A 87 -0.18 6.15 12.67
C ASP A 87 1.17 6.22 11.94
N HIS A 88 2.24 5.86 12.64
CA HIS A 88 3.60 5.83 12.11
C HIS A 88 4.25 4.47 12.41
N TRP A 89 4.91 3.89 11.40
CA TRP A 89 5.72 2.69 11.57
C TRP A 89 6.97 2.73 10.69
N ILE A 90 7.97 1.92 11.04
CA ILE A 90 9.26 1.86 10.35
C ILE A 90 9.43 0.45 9.81
N LEU A 91 10.00 0.33 8.61
CA LEU A 91 10.33 -0.97 8.03
C LEU A 91 11.48 -1.59 8.83
N ASP A 92 11.21 -2.72 9.48
CA ASP A 92 12.28 -3.51 10.08
C ASP A 92 12.92 -4.42 9.02
N PHE A 93 14.02 -3.95 8.44
CA PHE A 93 14.77 -4.70 7.44
C PHE A 93 15.42 -5.98 7.99
N ASN A 94 15.60 -6.08 9.31
CA ASN A 94 16.19 -7.28 9.93
C ASN A 94 15.16 -8.38 10.16
N TYR A 95 13.87 -8.12 9.91
CA TYR A 95 12.79 -9.09 10.04
C TYR A 95 12.65 -9.93 8.75
N THR A 96 13.70 -10.64 8.37
CA THR A 96 13.60 -11.77 7.44
C THR A 96 13.26 -13.00 8.25
N GLU A 97 11.99 -13.20 8.61
CA GLU A 97 11.33 -14.51 8.73
C GLU A 97 9.93 -14.37 9.38
N SER A 98 8.95 -15.07 8.78
CA SER A 98 7.58 -15.32 9.26
C SER A 98 6.52 -14.20 9.12
N ARG A 99 5.95 -14.05 7.92
CA ARG A 99 4.49 -13.83 7.80
C ARG A 99 3.85 -15.11 7.26
N ASN A 100 3.54 -16.02 8.18
CA ASN A 100 2.49 -17.02 7.94
C ASN A 100 1.16 -16.30 8.15
N TYR A 101 0.39 -16.12 7.08
CA TYR A 101 -1.02 -15.74 7.22
C TYR A 101 -1.72 -16.84 8.02
N HIS A 102 -2.25 -16.49 9.20
CA HIS A 102 -3.28 -17.25 9.91
C HIS A 102 -4.55 -16.42 9.88
#